data_AF-A0A3S1D8U2-F1
#
_entry.id   AF-A0A3S1D8U2-F1
#
_cell.length_a   1.000
_cell.length_b   1.000
_cell.length_c   1.000
_cell.angle_alpha   90.00
_cell.angle_beta   90.00
_cell.angle_gamma   90.00
#
_symmetry.space_group_name_H-M   'P 1'
#
loop_
_entity.id
_entity.type
_entity.pdbx_description
1 polymer ?
#
loop_
_entity_poly.entity_id
_entity_poly.type
_entity_poly.pdbx_seq_one_letter_code
_entity_poly.pdbx_strand_id
1 'polypeptide(L)'
;MENTLKNVLLSGAAISKAYAAPAQTPELAKVPHQELTPLVQAMLDAVDPANAPAVMYTDEMRQDAVSIVHEWAESELETGEGFADRLYALIVGTASDSDEDLTEDEAEYAAMLAEQVGDYLEGKGIDSADVEALLSGDLEDNELAARIHDALLDKMPQGEDAMLDDADKFVSGDDDEMLDAVYKKVVAVRGGKKVRIKKRISGRVRLTAAQKGAVRKMQRRAFSGAAKMKRAKSMRVRHRILGK
;
A
#
# COMPACT_ATOMS: atom_id res chain seq x y z
N MET A 1 -61.37 15.80 24.51
CA MET A 1 -60.55 16.41 23.44
C MET A 1 -59.73 15.30 22.82
N GLU A 2 -60.43 14.49 22.05
CA GLU A 2 -59.90 13.43 21.19
C GLU A 2 -60.00 13.98 19.77
N ASN A 3 -58.90 13.94 19.01
CA ASN A 3 -58.83 13.88 17.53
C ASN A 3 -57.63 14.67 17.00
N THR A 4 -56.46 14.02 16.98
CA THR A 4 -55.37 14.37 16.05
C THR A 4 -54.41 13.19 15.82
N LEU A 5 -54.90 11.94 15.88
CA LEU A 5 -54.08 10.73 15.64
C LEU A 5 -54.75 9.66 14.75
N LYS A 6 -55.61 10.05 13.78
CA LYS A 6 -56.33 9.07 12.92
C LYS A 6 -56.48 9.44 11.44
N ASN A 7 -55.49 10.06 10.79
CA ASN A 7 -55.64 10.38 9.35
C ASN A 7 -54.50 9.95 8.41
N VAL A 8 -53.63 9.02 8.80
CA VAL A 8 -52.55 8.56 7.89
C VAL A 8 -52.46 7.04 7.77
N LEU A 9 -53.50 6.29 8.15
CA LEU A 9 -53.54 4.84 7.91
C LEU A 9 -54.92 4.34 7.47
N LEU A 10 -54.92 3.69 6.31
CA LEU A 10 -55.93 2.79 5.71
C LEU A 10 -57.11 3.40 4.91
N SER A 11 -56.90 3.54 3.60
CA SER A 11 -57.65 2.79 2.56
C SER A 11 -56.88 2.93 1.25
N GLY A 12 -56.32 1.89 0.62
CA GLY A 12 -56.89 0.57 0.44
C GLY A 12 -57.69 0.54 -0.86
N ALA A 13 -56.99 0.29 -1.98
CA ALA A 13 -57.48 -0.27 -3.25
C ALA A 13 -58.58 0.47 -4.02
N ALA A 14 -58.19 1.05 -5.17
CA ALA A 14 -58.78 0.78 -6.50
C ALA A 14 -58.65 2.01 -7.42
N ILE A 15 -57.60 2.09 -8.25
CA ILE A 15 -57.72 2.58 -9.63
C ILE A 15 -56.67 1.83 -10.48
N SER A 16 -57.09 0.68 -11.02
CA SER A 16 -56.41 0.05 -12.14
C SER A 16 -56.87 0.70 -13.44
N LYS A 17 -55.89 1.02 -14.29
CA LYS A 17 -55.94 1.01 -15.77
C LYS A 17 -56.53 2.24 -16.47
N ALA A 18 -55.61 2.99 -17.07
CA ALA A 18 -55.61 3.44 -18.48
C ALA A 18 -55.42 4.96 -18.67
N TYR A 19 -54.17 5.38 -18.83
CA TYR A 19 -53.67 6.25 -19.94
C TYR A 19 -52.16 6.46 -19.69
N ALA A 20 -51.28 5.77 -20.41
CA ALA A 20 -50.75 6.15 -21.72
C ALA A 20 -49.74 7.30 -21.66
N ALA A 21 -48.47 6.93 -21.41
CA ALA A 21 -47.24 7.38 -22.08
C ALA A 21 -46.08 7.24 -21.08
N PRO A 22 -45.07 6.39 -21.31
CA PRO A 22 -43.85 6.48 -20.51
C PRO A 22 -43.23 7.84 -20.79
N ALA A 23 -43.15 8.69 -19.77
CA ALA A 23 -42.20 9.79 -19.79
C ALA A 23 -40.86 9.17 -20.18
N GLN A 24 -40.31 9.63 -21.32
CA GLN A 24 -39.01 9.21 -21.79
C GLN A 24 -38.04 9.40 -20.62
N THR A 25 -37.54 8.29 -20.10
CA THR A 25 -36.26 8.29 -19.40
C THR A 25 -35.32 9.04 -20.33
N PRO A 26 -34.63 10.12 -19.91
CA PRO A 26 -33.57 10.65 -20.73
C PRO A 26 -32.63 9.49 -20.95
N GLU A 27 -32.65 8.95 -22.17
CA GLU A 27 -31.71 7.95 -22.64
C GLU A 27 -30.36 8.60 -22.37
N LEU A 28 -29.63 8.07 -21.38
CA LEU A 28 -28.25 8.45 -21.12
C LEU A 28 -27.55 8.32 -22.45
N ALA A 29 -27.35 9.45 -23.12
CA ALA A 29 -26.71 9.51 -24.40
C ALA A 29 -25.42 8.72 -24.23
N LYS A 30 -25.31 7.62 -24.96
CA LYS A 30 -24.14 6.75 -24.93
C LYS A 30 -22.96 7.67 -25.22
N VAL A 31 -22.22 8.04 -24.17
CA VAL A 31 -21.03 8.86 -24.33
C VAL A 31 -20.15 8.03 -25.25
N PRO A 32 -19.82 8.52 -26.46
CA PRO A 32 -18.93 7.76 -27.31
C PRO A 32 -17.68 7.51 -26.48
N HIS A 33 -17.29 6.24 -26.32
CA HIS A 33 -15.99 5.93 -25.74
C HIS A 33 -14.97 6.66 -26.61
N GLN A 34 -14.53 7.83 -26.15
CA GLN A 34 -13.50 8.58 -26.83
C GLN A 34 -12.29 7.68 -26.77
N GLU A 35 -11.94 7.11 -27.92
CA GLU A 35 -10.67 6.43 -28.08
C GLU A 35 -9.59 7.41 -27.60
N LEU A 36 -8.86 7.00 -26.57
CA LEU A 36 -7.79 7.78 -25.99
C LEU A 36 -6.90 8.25 -27.13
N THR A 37 -6.69 9.56 -27.24
CA THR A 37 -5.84 10.09 -28.31
C THR A 37 -4.48 9.41 -28.24
N PRO A 38 -3.81 9.15 -29.38
CA PRO A 38 -2.52 8.47 -29.40
C PRO A 38 -1.46 9.20 -28.55
N LEU A 39 -1.67 10.48 -28.26
CA LEU A 39 -0.85 11.26 -27.32
C LEU A 39 -1.09 10.86 -25.86
N VAL A 40 -2.36 10.72 -25.43
CA VAL A 40 -2.71 10.27 -24.08
C VAL A 40 -2.29 8.82 -23.88
N GLN A 41 -2.49 7.97 -24.89
CA GLN A 41 -2.00 6.59 -24.88
C GLN A 41 -0.47 6.54 -24.81
N ALA A 42 0.25 7.38 -25.57
CA ALA A 42 1.70 7.47 -25.50
C ALA A 42 2.21 8.04 -24.17
N MET A 43 1.45 8.89 -23.50
CA MET A 43 1.78 9.39 -22.15
C MET A 43 1.61 8.29 -21.09
N LEU A 44 0.56 7.49 -21.18
CA LEU A 44 0.35 6.29 -20.34
C LEU A 44 1.40 5.21 -20.62
N ASP A 45 1.77 4.98 -21.89
CA ASP A 45 2.80 4.02 -22.28
C ASP A 45 4.24 4.52 -21.98
N ALA A 46 4.43 5.83 -21.79
CA ALA A 46 5.69 6.44 -21.38
C ALA A 46 5.94 6.32 -19.86
N VAL A 47 4.91 5.96 -19.08
CA VAL A 47 5.11 5.45 -17.72
C VAL A 47 5.72 4.07 -17.86
N ASP A 48 7.04 3.98 -17.80
CA ASP A 48 7.74 2.70 -17.75
C ASP A 48 7.31 1.98 -16.45
N PRO A 49 6.56 0.86 -16.49
CA PRO A 49 6.20 0.13 -15.28
C PRO A 49 7.41 -0.55 -14.62
N ALA A 50 8.59 -0.54 -15.27
CA ALA A 50 9.86 -0.89 -14.66
C ALA A 50 10.47 0.26 -13.83
N ASN A 51 9.92 1.47 -13.92
CA ASN A 51 10.29 2.65 -13.16
C ASN A 51 9.11 3.33 -12.44
N ALA A 52 7.87 2.83 -12.61
CA ALA A 52 6.84 2.97 -11.61
C ALA A 52 7.44 2.42 -10.30
N PRO A 53 7.42 3.16 -9.19
CA PRO A 53 7.86 2.60 -7.93
C PRO A 53 7.05 1.31 -7.76
N ALA A 54 7.73 0.17 -7.73
CA ALA A 54 7.12 -0.95 -7.03
C ALA A 54 6.73 -0.34 -5.67
N VAL A 55 5.47 -0.47 -5.25
CA VAL A 55 5.12 -0.17 -3.85
C VAL A 55 6.13 -0.97 -3.02
N MET A 56 7.10 -0.24 -2.50
CA MET A 56 8.26 -0.73 -1.78
C MET A 56 8.06 -0.08 -0.43
N TYR A 57 7.43 -0.80 0.48
CA TYR A 57 7.34 -0.37 1.86
C TYR A 57 8.77 -0.14 2.35
N THR A 58 9.05 1.07 2.77
CA THR A 58 10.35 1.43 3.32
C THR A 58 10.48 0.85 4.73
N ASP A 59 11.71 0.75 5.22
CA ASP A 59 11.96 0.35 6.61
C ASP A 59 11.32 1.38 7.56
N GLU A 60 11.32 2.66 7.16
CA GLU A 60 10.63 3.77 7.84
C GLU A 60 9.12 3.53 7.95
N MET A 61 8.43 3.16 6.85
CA MET A 61 6.99 2.85 6.92
C MET A 61 6.67 1.67 7.84
N ARG A 62 7.55 0.66 7.88
CA ARG A 62 7.39 -0.46 8.82
C ARG A 62 7.62 -0.02 10.26
N GLN A 63 8.57 0.88 10.49
CA GLN A 63 8.81 1.49 11.79
C GLN A 63 7.62 2.34 12.26
N ASP A 64 7.01 3.11 11.36
CA ASP A 64 5.81 3.90 11.64
C ASP A 64 4.64 2.98 12.03
N ALA A 65 4.43 1.88 11.29
CA ALA A 65 3.39 0.91 11.61
C ALA A 65 3.57 0.26 12.99
N VAL A 66 4.80 -0.11 13.35
CA VAL A 66 5.13 -0.60 14.70
C VAL A 66 4.78 0.48 15.72
N SER A 67 5.23 1.72 15.49
CA SER A 67 5.03 2.82 16.44
C SER A 67 3.54 3.11 16.66
N ILE A 68 2.73 3.09 15.61
CA ILE A 68 1.27 3.21 15.68
C ILE A 68 0.66 2.10 16.54
N VAL A 69 1.05 0.84 16.32
CA VAL A 69 0.45 -0.28 17.07
C VAL A 69 0.86 -0.27 18.55
N HIS A 70 2.10 0.14 18.85
CA HIS A 70 2.55 0.32 20.24
C HIS A 70 1.78 1.46 20.92
N GLU A 71 1.68 2.62 20.29
CA GLU A 71 0.91 3.76 20.82
C GLU A 71 -0.57 3.41 20.98
N TRP A 72 -1.14 2.67 20.03
CA TRP A 72 -2.52 2.19 20.12
C TRP A 72 -2.73 1.21 21.27
N ALA A 73 -1.77 0.30 21.49
CA ALA A 73 -1.80 -0.64 22.61
C ALA A 73 -1.74 0.09 23.96
N GLU A 74 -0.96 1.16 24.05
CA GLU A 74 -0.79 1.97 25.27
C GLU A 74 -1.84 3.08 25.44
N SER A 75 -2.69 3.29 24.43
CA SER A 75 -3.65 4.40 24.41
C SER A 75 -4.67 4.31 25.54
N GLU A 76 -4.76 5.38 26.32
CA GLU A 76 -5.91 5.67 27.17
C GLU A 76 -6.96 6.45 26.34
N LEU A 77 -8.19 5.96 26.32
CA LEU A 77 -9.28 6.56 25.56
C LEU A 77 -9.89 7.76 26.29
N GLU A 78 -10.17 8.82 25.54
CA GLU A 78 -10.94 9.95 26.06
C GLU A 78 -12.45 9.65 26.06
N THR A 79 -13.24 10.50 26.74
CA THR A 79 -14.68 10.29 26.83
C THR A 79 -15.34 10.47 25.46
N GLY A 80 -15.86 9.38 24.89
CA GLY A 80 -16.58 9.38 23.61
C GLY A 80 -15.73 9.00 22.41
N GLU A 81 -14.47 8.62 22.62
CA GLU A 81 -13.58 8.03 21.62
C GLU A 81 -13.50 6.51 21.84
N GLY A 82 -13.50 5.72 20.76
CA GLY A 82 -13.21 4.30 20.85
C GLY A 82 -11.87 3.93 20.20
N PHE A 83 -11.47 2.66 20.35
CA PHE A 83 -10.19 2.17 19.85
C PHE A 83 -10.08 2.20 18.33
N ALA A 84 -11.17 2.05 17.58
CA ALA A 84 -11.15 2.15 16.12
C ALA A 84 -10.85 3.60 15.69
N ASP A 85 -11.50 4.57 16.34
CA ASP A 85 -11.29 6.00 16.11
C ASP A 85 -9.84 6.39 16.41
N ARG A 86 -9.30 5.92 17.54
CA ARG A 86 -7.90 6.16 17.94
C ARG A 86 -6.92 5.59 16.92
N LEU A 87 -7.14 4.35 16.47
CA LEU A 87 -6.26 3.71 15.48
C LEU A 87 -6.26 4.50 14.17
N TYR A 88 -7.43 4.90 13.71
CA TYR A 88 -7.57 5.72 12.51
C TYR A 88 -6.85 7.07 12.67
N ALA A 89 -7.03 7.73 13.81
CA ALA A 89 -6.36 9.00 14.11
C ALA A 89 -4.82 8.86 14.10
N LEU A 90 -4.27 7.77 14.64
CA LEU A 90 -2.83 7.51 14.63
C LEU A 90 -2.29 7.27 13.22
N ILE A 91 -3.01 6.51 12.39
CA ILE A 91 -2.62 6.25 11.00
C ILE A 91 -2.64 7.55 10.19
N VAL A 92 -3.73 8.32 10.30
CA VAL A 92 -3.88 9.60 9.59
C VAL A 92 -2.88 10.64 10.08
N GLY A 93 -2.70 10.78 11.39
CA GLY A 93 -1.77 11.74 12.00
C GLY A 93 -0.30 11.40 11.75
N THR A 94 0.03 10.17 11.39
CA THR A 94 1.37 9.80 10.92
C THR A 94 1.56 10.14 9.44
N ALA A 95 0.48 10.13 8.65
CA ALA A 95 0.51 10.46 7.24
C ALA A 95 0.49 11.97 6.95
N SER A 96 -0.14 12.77 7.81
CA SER A 96 -0.19 14.23 7.70
C SER A 96 -0.01 14.90 9.06
N ASP A 97 0.75 15.99 9.09
CA ASP A 97 0.95 16.82 10.28
C ASP A 97 -0.02 18.02 10.37
N SER A 98 -0.98 18.09 9.43
CA SER A 98 -1.91 19.20 9.30
C SER A 98 -3.31 18.86 9.80
N ASP A 99 -4.01 19.87 10.30
CA ASP A 99 -5.44 19.76 10.67
C ASP A 99 -6.37 19.89 9.45
N GLU A 100 -5.83 19.88 8.22
CA GLU A 100 -6.56 20.03 6.97
C GLU A 100 -6.93 18.67 6.35
N ASP A 101 -7.75 18.67 5.29
CA ASP A 101 -8.08 17.45 4.57
C ASP A 101 -6.83 16.83 3.92
N LEU A 102 -6.71 15.50 4.00
CA LEU A 102 -5.60 14.77 3.39
C LEU A 102 -5.51 15.05 1.89
N THR A 103 -4.30 15.35 1.42
CA THR A 103 -3.98 15.32 -0.01
C THR A 103 -4.04 13.89 -0.55
N GLU A 104 -4.13 13.74 -1.88
CA GLU A 104 -4.16 12.42 -2.53
C GLU A 104 -2.94 11.55 -2.16
N ASP A 105 -1.76 12.17 -2.10
CA ASP A 105 -0.51 11.49 -1.75
C ASP A 105 -0.49 11.06 -0.27
N GLU A 106 -1.00 11.88 0.65
CA GLU A 106 -1.09 11.55 2.09
C GLU A 106 -2.15 10.47 2.35
N ALA A 107 -3.28 10.51 1.62
CA ALA A 107 -4.29 9.47 1.69
C ALA A 107 -3.76 8.12 1.16
N GLU A 108 -2.96 8.12 0.08
CA GLU A 108 -2.27 6.92 -0.41
C GLU A 108 -1.25 6.42 0.62
N TYR A 109 -0.48 7.32 1.25
CA TYR A 109 0.46 6.95 2.31
C TYR A 109 -0.24 6.34 3.54
N ALA A 110 -1.33 6.95 4.00
CA ALA A 110 -2.16 6.45 5.09
C ALA A 110 -2.71 5.05 4.79
N ALA A 111 -3.18 4.81 3.56
CA ALA A 111 -3.65 3.50 3.13
C ALA A 111 -2.51 2.46 3.14
N MET A 112 -1.34 2.81 2.62
CA MET A 112 -0.17 1.94 2.66
C MET A 112 0.32 1.66 4.09
N LEU A 113 0.17 2.62 4.99
CA LEU A 113 0.52 2.49 6.40
C LEU A 113 -0.46 1.57 7.13
N ALA A 114 -1.76 1.70 6.85
CA ALA A 114 -2.79 0.80 7.36
C ALA A 114 -2.50 -0.67 6.98
N GLU A 115 -2.06 -0.93 5.73
CA GLU A 115 -1.64 -2.28 5.33
C GLU A 115 -0.48 -2.81 6.17
N GLN A 116 0.52 -1.98 6.49
CA GLN A 116 1.65 -2.39 7.34
C GLN A 116 1.27 -2.58 8.81
N VAL A 117 0.33 -1.79 9.32
CA VAL A 117 -0.29 -2.00 10.64
C VAL A 117 -0.97 -3.37 10.66
N GLY A 118 -1.72 -3.72 9.62
CA GLY A 118 -2.34 -5.03 9.47
C GLY A 118 -1.31 -6.17 9.46
N ASP A 119 -0.27 -6.05 8.64
CA ASP A 119 0.83 -7.03 8.58
C ASP A 119 1.48 -7.25 9.96
N TYR A 120 1.66 -6.19 10.75
CA TYR A 120 2.23 -6.30 12.10
C TYR A 120 1.27 -6.99 13.07
N LEU A 121 -0.03 -6.63 13.07
CA LEU A 121 -1.06 -7.29 13.89
C LEU A 121 -1.19 -8.78 13.57
N GLU A 122 -1.17 -9.16 12.29
CA GLU A 122 -1.14 -10.56 11.87
C GLU A 122 0.16 -11.25 12.32
N GLY A 123 1.29 -10.54 12.25
CA GLY A 123 2.58 -11.00 12.78
C GLY A 123 2.55 -11.31 14.28
N LYS A 124 1.73 -10.57 15.04
CA LYS A 124 1.42 -10.87 16.45
C LYS A 124 0.46 -12.03 16.65
N GLY A 125 -0.12 -12.55 15.58
CA GLY A 125 -1.05 -13.67 15.59
C GLY A 125 -2.50 -13.26 15.82
N ILE A 126 -2.88 -12.01 15.58
CA ILE A 126 -4.29 -11.62 15.42
C ILE A 126 -4.83 -12.30 14.15
N ASP A 127 -6.10 -12.69 14.16
CA ASP A 127 -6.71 -13.38 13.02
C ASP A 127 -6.83 -12.42 11.81
N SER A 128 -6.42 -12.89 10.64
CA SER A 128 -6.41 -12.07 9.41
C SER A 128 -7.80 -11.56 9.03
N ALA A 129 -8.88 -12.31 9.32
CA ALA A 129 -10.24 -11.86 9.03
C ALA A 129 -10.68 -10.74 9.98
N ASP A 130 -10.24 -10.80 11.25
CA ASP A 130 -10.47 -9.72 12.21
C ASP A 130 -9.66 -8.46 11.82
N VAL A 131 -8.40 -8.62 11.38
CA VAL A 131 -7.56 -7.50 10.88
C VAL A 131 -8.14 -6.87 9.61
N GLU A 132 -8.58 -7.68 8.64
CA GLU A 132 -9.24 -7.20 7.42
C GLU A 132 -10.54 -6.45 7.74
N ALA A 133 -11.35 -7.00 8.67
CA ALA A 133 -12.57 -6.34 9.11
C ALA A 133 -12.29 -5.01 9.83
N LEU A 134 -11.21 -4.92 10.62
CA LEU A 134 -10.81 -3.69 11.29
C LEU A 134 -10.34 -2.60 10.32
N LEU A 135 -9.50 -2.95 9.34
CA LEU A 135 -8.80 -1.97 8.50
C LEU A 135 -9.48 -1.67 7.16
N SER A 136 -10.27 -2.61 6.63
CA SER A 136 -10.99 -2.48 5.35
C SER A 136 -12.51 -2.48 5.50
N GLY A 137 -13.01 -2.73 6.71
CA GLY A 137 -14.43 -2.73 7.03
C GLY A 137 -14.95 -1.34 7.40
N ASP A 138 -16.00 -1.32 8.21
CA ASP A 138 -16.52 -0.09 8.78
C ASP A 138 -15.57 0.34 9.91
N LEU A 139 -14.69 1.30 9.63
CA LEU A 139 -13.65 1.81 10.54
C LEU A 139 -14.21 2.42 11.85
N GLU A 140 -15.53 2.36 12.04
CA GLU A 140 -16.25 2.81 13.24
C GLU A 140 -16.61 1.64 14.20
N ASP A 141 -16.30 0.38 13.87
CA ASP A 141 -16.57 -0.78 14.73
C ASP A 141 -15.60 -0.85 15.93
N ASN A 142 -15.94 -0.04 16.93
CA ASN A 142 -15.20 0.07 18.18
C ASN A 142 -15.29 -1.18 19.06
N GLU A 143 -16.30 -2.04 18.90
CA GLU A 143 -16.39 -3.30 19.64
C GLU A 143 -15.38 -4.33 19.10
N LEU A 144 -15.26 -4.42 17.77
CA LEU A 144 -14.22 -5.22 17.12
C LEU A 144 -12.83 -4.72 17.50
N ALA A 145 -12.59 -3.41 17.41
CA ALA A 145 -11.31 -2.80 17.74
C ALA A 145 -10.89 -3.07 19.19
N ALA A 146 -11.81 -2.95 20.16
CA ALA A 146 -11.54 -3.27 21.55
C ALA A 146 -11.17 -4.75 21.75
N ARG A 147 -11.85 -5.68 21.07
CA ARG A 147 -11.51 -7.11 21.13
C ARG A 147 -10.11 -7.40 20.59
N ILE A 148 -9.75 -6.77 19.48
CA ILE A 148 -8.42 -6.93 18.87
C ILE A 148 -7.35 -6.30 19.76
N HIS A 149 -7.62 -5.13 20.34
CA HIS A 149 -6.74 -4.44 21.29
C HIS A 149 -6.45 -5.32 22.52
N ASP A 150 -7.49 -5.86 23.17
CA ASP A 150 -7.32 -6.79 24.30
C ASP A 150 -6.51 -8.04 23.91
N ALA A 151 -6.78 -8.60 22.72
CA ALA A 151 -6.06 -9.76 22.21
C ALA A 151 -4.60 -9.44 21.84
N LEU A 152 -4.32 -8.21 21.43
CA LEU A 152 -2.98 -7.71 21.14
C LEU A 152 -2.16 -7.60 22.42
N LEU A 153 -2.73 -7.03 23.49
CA LEU A 153 -2.04 -6.86 24.77
C LEU A 153 -1.52 -8.18 25.35
N ASP A 154 -2.26 -9.29 25.19
CA ASP A 154 -1.82 -10.62 25.62
C ASP A 154 -0.63 -11.17 24.81
N LYS A 155 -0.46 -10.71 23.56
CA LYS A 155 0.55 -11.19 22.61
C LYS A 155 1.75 -10.25 22.48
N MET A 156 1.69 -9.07 23.08
CA MET A 156 2.78 -8.11 23.04
C MET A 156 3.97 -8.58 23.89
N PRO A 157 5.20 -8.46 23.35
CA PRO A 157 6.41 -8.78 24.11
C PRO A 157 6.51 -7.89 25.34
N GLN A 158 7.00 -8.48 26.43
CA GLN A 158 7.09 -7.81 27.72
C GLN A 158 8.54 -7.36 27.97
N GLY A 159 8.70 -6.08 28.30
CA GLY A 159 10.00 -5.46 28.55
C GLY A 159 10.60 -4.80 27.32
N GLU A 160 11.32 -3.71 27.56
CA GLU A 160 11.88 -2.82 26.53
C GLU A 160 12.76 -3.58 25.51
N ASP A 161 13.66 -4.44 25.98
CA ASP A 161 14.55 -5.22 25.10
C ASP A 161 13.77 -6.15 24.15
N ALA A 162 12.70 -6.79 24.64
CA ALA A 162 11.88 -7.71 23.84
C ALA A 162 10.98 -6.96 22.85
N MET A 163 10.53 -5.75 23.21
CA MET A 163 9.79 -4.87 22.31
C MET A 163 10.68 -4.35 21.18
N LEU A 164 11.93 -3.98 21.49
CA LEU A 164 12.91 -3.53 20.50
C LEU A 164 13.31 -4.65 19.53
N ASP A 165 13.58 -5.87 20.03
CA ASP A 165 13.93 -7.03 19.20
C ASP A 165 12.79 -7.40 18.23
N ASP A 166 11.56 -7.38 18.73
CA ASP A 166 10.38 -7.66 17.92
C ASP A 166 10.13 -6.59 16.84
N ALA A 167 10.29 -5.30 17.18
CA ALA A 167 10.20 -4.21 16.23
C ALA A 167 11.25 -4.34 15.13
N ASP A 168 12.50 -4.58 15.49
CA ASP A 168 13.60 -4.76 14.52
C ASP A 168 13.37 -5.97 13.62
N LYS A 169 12.89 -7.09 14.19
CA LYS A 169 12.53 -8.28 13.40
C LYS A 169 11.45 -7.99 12.36
N PHE A 170 10.46 -7.17 12.69
CA PHE A 170 9.42 -6.77 11.72
C PHE A 170 9.96 -5.84 10.64
N VAL A 171 10.76 -4.84 11.03
CA VAL A 171 11.29 -3.80 10.12
C VAL A 171 12.37 -4.36 9.20
N SER A 172 13.36 -5.04 9.77
CA SER A 172 14.58 -5.52 9.13
C SER A 172 14.49 -6.98 8.66
N GLY A 173 13.57 -7.77 9.23
CA GLY A 173 13.52 -9.22 9.08
C GLY A 173 14.45 -9.94 10.08
N ASP A 174 14.41 -11.28 10.11
CA ASP A 174 15.40 -12.04 10.89
C ASP A 174 16.81 -11.81 10.33
N ASP A 175 17.71 -11.28 11.15
CA ASP A 175 19.13 -11.07 10.81
C ASP A 175 19.81 -12.37 10.34
N ASP A 176 19.34 -13.51 10.83
CA ASP A 176 19.80 -14.84 10.42
C ASP A 176 19.50 -15.15 8.94
N GLU A 177 18.43 -14.60 8.35
CA GLU A 177 18.11 -14.81 6.94
C GLU A 177 18.98 -13.91 6.03
N MET A 178 19.35 -12.71 6.46
CA MET A 178 20.14 -11.76 5.67
C MET A 178 21.59 -12.21 5.47
N LEU A 179 22.16 -12.97 6.41
CA LEU A 179 23.55 -13.43 6.34
C LEU A 179 23.75 -14.74 5.54
N ASP A 180 22.72 -15.58 5.39
CA ASP A 180 22.79 -16.85 4.62
C ASP A 180 21.92 -16.88 3.34
N ALA A 181 21.13 -15.82 3.06
CA ALA A 181 20.28 -15.79 1.86
C ALA A 181 21.10 -15.72 0.57
N VAL A 182 21.22 -16.87 -0.09
CA VAL A 182 21.74 -17.00 -1.46
C VAL A 182 20.89 -16.22 -2.47
N TYR A 183 19.59 -16.06 -2.20
CA TYR A 183 18.62 -15.45 -3.09
C TYR A 183 17.73 -14.44 -2.37
N LYS A 184 17.58 -13.24 -2.94
CA LYS A 184 16.59 -12.23 -2.54
C LYS A 184 15.39 -12.27 -3.51
N LYS A 185 14.16 -12.20 -2.99
CA LYS A 185 12.99 -11.99 -3.84
C LYS A 185 13.03 -10.55 -4.34
N VAL A 186 12.97 -10.39 -5.66
CA VAL A 186 12.95 -9.09 -6.33
C VAL A 186 11.78 -9.10 -7.29
N VAL A 187 11.03 -8.01 -7.32
CA VAL A 187 9.96 -7.83 -8.29
C VAL A 187 10.55 -7.62 -9.69
N ALA A 188 10.01 -8.32 -10.68
CA ALA A 188 10.31 -8.08 -12.09
C ALA A 188 9.04 -8.16 -12.93
N VAL A 189 9.00 -7.45 -14.05
CA VAL A 189 7.90 -7.55 -15.00
C VAL A 189 8.25 -8.61 -16.05
N ARG A 190 7.38 -9.62 -16.22
CA ARG A 190 7.49 -10.63 -17.28
C ARG A 190 6.17 -10.72 -18.02
N GLY A 191 6.19 -10.49 -19.33
CA GLY A 191 4.97 -10.50 -20.15
C GLY A 191 3.92 -9.47 -19.68
N GLY A 192 4.36 -8.28 -19.24
CA GLY A 192 3.49 -7.22 -18.76
C GLY A 192 2.89 -7.42 -17.36
N LYS A 193 3.24 -8.50 -16.65
CA LYS A 193 2.75 -8.77 -15.29
C LYS A 193 3.88 -8.69 -14.25
N LYS A 194 3.59 -8.05 -13.10
CA LYS A 194 4.47 -7.97 -11.93
C LYS A 194 4.62 -9.36 -11.32
N VAL A 195 5.82 -9.92 -11.31
CA VAL A 195 6.13 -11.24 -10.73
C VAL A 195 7.28 -11.15 -9.74
N ARG A 196 7.19 -11.86 -8.60
CA ARG A 196 8.31 -11.98 -7.65
C ARG A 196 9.28 -13.05 -8.16
N ILE A 197 10.50 -12.64 -8.50
CA ILE A 197 11.57 -13.56 -8.92
C ILE A 197 12.65 -13.66 -7.84
N LYS A 198 13.14 -14.86 -7.58
CA LYS A 198 14.32 -15.05 -6.71
C LYS A 198 15.58 -14.68 -7.50
N LYS A 199 16.21 -13.56 -7.16
CA LYS A 199 17.52 -13.16 -7.72
C LYS A 199 18.63 -13.62 -6.78
N ARG A 200 19.69 -14.21 -7.33
CA ARG A 200 20.86 -14.61 -6.55
C ARG A 200 21.65 -13.37 -6.13
N ILE A 201 21.86 -13.19 -4.84
CA ILE A 201 22.59 -12.04 -4.29
C ILE A 201 23.96 -12.43 -3.72
N SER A 202 24.14 -13.68 -3.29
CA SER A 202 25.38 -14.15 -2.67
C SER A 202 25.83 -15.53 -3.18
N GLY A 203 27.07 -15.91 -2.85
CA GLY A 203 27.67 -17.22 -3.15
C GLY A 203 28.47 -17.33 -4.46
N ARG A 204 29.36 -18.32 -4.53
CA ARG A 204 30.26 -18.56 -5.67
C ARG A 204 29.52 -19.17 -6.87
N VAL A 205 29.35 -18.39 -7.95
CA VAL A 205 28.82 -18.89 -9.23
C VAL A 205 29.89 -19.70 -9.96
N ARG A 206 29.59 -20.97 -10.28
CA ARG A 206 30.47 -21.83 -11.09
C ARG A 206 30.27 -21.55 -12.58
N LEU A 207 31.09 -20.66 -13.13
CA LEU A 207 31.08 -20.34 -14.56
C LEU A 207 31.94 -21.32 -15.36
N THR A 208 31.44 -21.75 -16.52
CA THR A 208 32.23 -22.50 -17.52
C THR A 208 33.32 -21.61 -18.13
N ALA A 209 34.35 -22.21 -18.74
CA ALA A 209 35.44 -21.47 -19.36
C ALA A 209 34.95 -20.49 -20.46
N ALA A 210 33.99 -20.91 -21.27
CA ALA A 210 33.38 -20.08 -22.31
C ALA A 210 32.64 -18.87 -21.71
N GLN A 211 31.87 -19.07 -20.64
CA GLN A 211 31.17 -17.99 -19.93
C GLN A 211 32.15 -16.99 -19.29
N LYS A 212 33.24 -17.48 -18.66
CA LYS A 212 34.30 -16.60 -18.13
C LYS A 212 34.94 -15.77 -19.24
N GLY A 213 35.17 -16.35 -20.42
CA GLY A 213 35.65 -15.64 -21.60
C GLY A 213 34.68 -14.55 -22.07
N ALA A 214 33.38 -14.84 -22.11
CA ALA A 214 32.34 -13.88 -22.47
C ALA A 214 32.26 -12.70 -21.47
N VAL A 215 32.31 -12.98 -20.16
CA VAL A 215 32.32 -11.95 -19.11
C VAL A 215 33.55 -11.05 -19.25
N ARG A 216 34.75 -11.63 -19.46
CA ARG A 216 35.97 -10.85 -19.68
C ARG A 216 35.88 -9.98 -20.95
N LYS A 217 35.31 -10.51 -22.03
CA LYS A 217 35.07 -9.76 -23.28
C LYS A 217 34.11 -8.60 -23.06
N MET A 218 33.01 -8.83 -22.33
CA MET A 218 32.04 -7.81 -21.94
C MET A 218 32.71 -6.70 -21.10
N GLN A 219 33.45 -7.07 -20.05
CA GLN A 219 34.16 -6.13 -19.19
C GLN A 219 35.17 -5.29 -20.00
N ARG A 220 35.97 -5.90 -20.88
CA ARG A 220 36.91 -5.15 -21.74
C ARG A 220 36.20 -4.14 -22.64
N ARG A 221 35.03 -4.49 -23.20
CA ARG A 221 34.24 -3.56 -24.02
C ARG A 221 33.64 -2.45 -23.17
N ALA A 222 33.03 -2.81 -22.04
CA ALA A 222 32.37 -1.87 -21.13
C ALA A 222 33.36 -0.88 -20.48
N PHE A 223 34.57 -1.30 -20.14
CA PHE A 223 35.58 -0.46 -19.47
C PHE A 223 36.66 0.08 -20.41
N SER A 224 36.50 -0.05 -21.73
CA SER A 224 37.41 0.56 -22.70
C SER A 224 37.48 2.08 -22.51
N GLY A 225 38.66 2.68 -22.72
CA GLY A 225 38.87 4.13 -22.58
C GLY A 225 37.90 4.95 -23.43
N ALA A 226 37.62 4.49 -24.65
CA ALA A 226 36.63 5.11 -25.53
C ALA A 226 35.20 5.04 -24.98
N ALA A 227 34.78 3.89 -24.40
CA ALA A 227 33.46 3.77 -23.78
C ALA A 227 33.33 4.65 -22.53
N LYS A 228 34.38 4.72 -21.70
CA LYS A 228 34.43 5.61 -20.52
C LYS A 228 34.31 7.08 -20.93
N MET A 229 35.03 7.51 -21.97
CA MET A 229 34.94 8.87 -22.53
C MET A 229 33.55 9.20 -23.07
N LYS A 230 32.90 8.27 -23.79
CA LYS A 230 31.53 8.46 -24.28
C LYS A 230 30.52 8.59 -23.13
N ARG A 231 30.66 7.78 -22.07
CA ARG A 231 29.82 7.90 -20.86
C ARG A 231 30.06 9.22 -20.14
N ALA A 232 31.30 9.65 -19.98
CA ALA A 232 31.62 10.94 -19.35
C ALA A 232 31.04 12.12 -20.15
N LYS A 233 31.08 12.08 -21.49
CA LYS A 233 30.44 13.09 -22.34
C LYS A 233 28.91 13.07 -22.19
N SER A 234 28.30 11.89 -22.19
CA SER A 234 26.85 11.73 -22.00
C SER A 234 26.40 12.23 -20.63
N MET A 235 27.12 11.90 -19.56
CA MET A 235 26.82 12.39 -18.21
C MET A 235 26.98 13.90 -18.10
N ARG A 236 27.98 14.49 -18.77
CA ARG A 236 28.13 15.96 -18.82
C ARG A 236 26.95 16.65 -19.51
N VAL A 237 26.43 16.06 -20.60
CA VAL A 237 25.23 16.57 -21.28
C VAL A 237 24.00 16.39 -20.39
N ARG A 238 23.88 15.25 -19.71
CA ARG A 238 22.79 14.99 -18.76
C ARG A 238 22.78 16.00 -17.61
N HIS A 239 23.92 16.26 -16.99
CA HIS A 239 24.05 17.29 -15.94
C HIS A 239 23.62 18.67 -16.44
N ARG A 240 24.00 19.03 -17.67
CA ARG A 240 23.61 20.29 -18.30
C ARG A 240 22.10 20.39 -18.54
N ILE A 241 21.42 19.30 -18.90
CA ILE A 241 19.98 19.27 -19.17
C ILE A 241 19.17 19.21 -17.88
N LEU A 242 19.64 18.47 -16.86
CA LEU A 242 18.93 18.28 -15.59
C LEU A 242 19.24 19.35 -14.53
N GLY A 243 20.01 20.39 -14.87
CA GLY A 243 20.19 21.57 -14.02
C GLY A 243 20.74 21.29 -12.62
N LYS A 244 21.83 20.53 -12.51
CA LYS A 244 22.69 20.49 -11.31
C LYS A 244 24.07 21.02 -11.65
#